data_AF-A0A1F9YRR3-F1
#
_entry.id   AF-A0A1F9YRR3-F1
#
_cell.length_a   1.000
_cell.length_b   1.000
_cell.length_c   1.000
_cell.angle_alpha   90.00
_cell.angle_beta   90.00
_cell.angle_gamma   90.00
#
_symmetry.space_group_name_H-M   'P 1'
#
loop_
_entity.id
_entity.type
_entity.pdbx_description
1 polymer ?
#
loop_
_entity_poly.entity_id
_entity_poly.type
_entity_poly.pdbx_seq_one_letter_code
_entity_poly.pdbx_strand_id
1 'polypeptide(L)'
;MEKEFKEWAKKNTDIMRKHMAPGWKFWGFYGATMNLGPYDVTEIYEFKKFADIDTARAFEDSEWDRISVEELDFMASWGPSWVLREAQEWMVLETKKRKKK
;
A
#
# COMPACT_ATOMS: atom_id res chain seq x y z
N MET A 1 20.29 4.66 -2.70
CA MET A 1 19.13 3.79 -2.41
C MET A 1 17.92 4.56 -1.86
N GLU A 2 17.92 5.09 -0.64
CA GLU A 2 16.71 5.76 -0.07
C GLU A 2 16.22 6.97 -0.91
N LYS A 3 17.13 7.87 -1.32
CA LYS A 3 16.77 9.03 -2.14
C LYS A 3 16.21 8.63 -3.51
N GLU A 4 16.85 7.66 -4.16
CA GLU A 4 16.45 7.13 -5.46
C GLU A 4 15.09 6.45 -5.37
N PHE A 5 14.85 5.66 -4.31
CA PHE A 5 13.54 5.06 -4.05
C PHE A 5 12.45 6.12 -3.87
N LYS A 6 12.70 7.19 -3.10
CA LYS A 6 11.73 8.28 -2.92
C LYS A 6 11.40 9.00 -4.23
N GLU A 7 12.39 9.20 -5.10
CA GLU A 7 12.18 9.80 -6.43
C GLU A 7 11.39 8.86 -7.33
N TRP A 8 11.73 7.57 -7.35
CA TRP A 8 11.01 6.53 -8.07
C TRP A 8 9.55 6.39 -7.59
N ALA A 9 9.32 6.31 -6.28
CA ALA A 9 8.01 6.21 -5.66
C ALA A 9 7.11 7.40 -6.04
N LYS A 10 7.65 8.63 -5.99
CA LYS A 10 6.90 9.83 -6.42
C LYS A 10 6.49 9.79 -7.88
N LYS A 11 7.34 9.27 -8.75
CA LYS A 11 7.06 9.15 -10.19
C LYS A 11 5.99 8.09 -10.48
N ASN A 12 5.96 7.00 -9.72
CA ASN A 12 5.13 5.83 -10.02
C ASN A 12 3.85 5.70 -9.17
N THR A 13 3.71 6.43 -8.05
CA THR A 13 2.54 6.30 -7.15
C THR A 13 1.19 6.45 -7.87
N ASP A 14 1.06 7.43 -8.75
CA ASP A 14 -0.21 7.65 -9.47
C ASP A 14 -0.47 6.58 -10.53
N ILE A 15 0.58 6.03 -11.13
CA ILE A 15 0.47 4.90 -12.08
C ILE A 15 0.02 3.66 -11.32
N MET A 16 0.66 3.34 -10.18
CA MET A 16 0.25 2.22 -9.34
C MET A 16 -1.21 2.33 -8.92
N ARG A 17 -1.66 3.51 -8.48
CA ARG A 17 -3.08 3.74 -8.13
C ARG A 17 -4.04 3.49 -9.29
N LYS A 18 -3.64 3.88 -10.51
CA LYS A 18 -4.49 3.78 -11.71
C LYS A 18 -4.53 2.36 -12.27
N HIS A 19 -3.42 1.63 -12.17
CA HIS A 19 -3.23 0.31 -12.76
C HIS A 19 -3.38 -0.83 -11.75
N MET A 20 -4.02 -0.58 -10.59
CA MET A 20 -4.35 -1.66 -9.65
C MET A 20 -5.36 -2.63 -10.27
N ALA A 21 -5.19 -3.91 -9.94
CA ALA A 21 -6.17 -4.94 -10.24
C ALA A 21 -7.59 -4.57 -9.72
N PRO A 22 -8.67 -5.03 -10.38
CA PRO A 22 -10.02 -4.78 -9.92
C PRO A 22 -10.23 -5.21 -8.46
N GLY A 23 -10.82 -4.32 -7.66
CA GLY A 23 -11.07 -4.58 -6.24
C GLY A 23 -9.91 -4.20 -5.32
N TRP A 24 -8.76 -3.81 -5.88
CA TRP A 24 -7.60 -3.32 -5.13
C TRP A 24 -7.48 -1.80 -5.16
N LYS A 25 -6.83 -1.28 -4.13
CA LYS A 25 -6.46 0.12 -3.98
C LYS A 25 -5.07 0.20 -3.37
N PHE A 26 -4.19 0.97 -4.01
CA PHE A 26 -2.91 1.33 -3.44
C PHE A 26 -3.02 2.63 -2.63
N TRP A 27 -2.67 2.58 -1.36
CA TRP A 27 -2.69 3.76 -0.47
C TRP A 27 -1.41 4.57 -0.62
N GLY A 28 -0.26 3.88 -0.69
CA GLY A 28 1.02 4.51 -0.92
C GLY A 28 2.18 3.77 -0.27
N PHE A 29 3.34 4.41 -0.37
CA PHE A 29 4.57 4.02 0.32
C PHE A 29 4.68 4.75 1.65
N TYR A 30 5.02 4.01 2.68
CA TYR A 30 5.22 4.47 4.05
C TYR A 30 6.64 4.12 4.48
N GLY A 31 7.22 4.90 5.38
CA GLY A 31 8.49 4.53 6.01
C GLY A 31 8.31 3.35 6.97
N ALA A 32 9.39 3.00 7.67
CA ALA A 32 9.38 1.95 8.68
C ALA A 32 8.15 2.03 9.59
N THR A 33 7.28 1.03 9.48
CA THR A 33 6.08 0.89 10.31
C THR A 33 6.46 0.22 11.62
N MET A 34 6.25 0.93 12.73
CA MET A 34 6.52 0.40 14.07
C MET A 34 5.80 -0.94 14.29
N ASN A 35 6.57 -2.01 14.52
CA ASN A 35 6.12 -3.38 14.82
C ASN A 35 5.47 -4.20 13.68
N LEU A 36 5.44 -3.73 12.43
CA LEU A 36 4.92 -4.54 11.31
C LEU A 36 6.02 -5.19 10.46
N GLY A 37 7.28 -4.77 10.58
CA GLY A 37 8.39 -5.45 9.89
C GLY A 37 9.75 -4.83 10.17
N PRO A 38 10.84 -5.53 9.83
CA PRO A 38 12.20 -5.04 10.03
C PRO A 38 12.68 -4.06 8.94
N TYR A 39 11.82 -3.64 8.01
CA TYR A 39 12.21 -2.95 6.77
C TYR A 39 11.89 -1.45 6.78
N ASP A 40 12.69 -0.69 6.03
CA ASP A 40 12.66 0.78 5.97
C ASP A 40 11.47 1.37 5.20
N VAL A 41 10.77 0.53 4.42
CA VAL A 41 9.63 0.90 3.58
C VAL A 41 8.51 -0.12 3.74
N THR A 42 7.27 0.36 3.70
CA THR A 42 6.05 -0.45 3.70
C THR A 42 5.08 0.07 2.67
N GLU A 43 4.60 -0.80 1.81
CA GLU A 43 3.48 -0.53 0.91
C GLU A 43 2.17 -0.91 1.58
N ILE A 44 1.16 -0.07 1.45
CA ILE A 44 -0.18 -0.37 1.96
C ILE A 44 -1.14 -0.50 0.79
N TYR A 45 -1.80 -1.66 0.76
CA TYR A 45 -2.85 -2.00 -0.18
C TYR A 45 -4.15 -2.32 0.57
N GLU A 46 -5.28 -2.03 -0.06
CA GLU A 46 -6.60 -2.42 0.40
C GLU A 46 -7.30 -3.22 -0.69
N PHE A 47 -7.94 -4.31 -0.32
CA PHE A 47 -8.78 -5.12 -1.21
C PHE A 47 -10.11 -5.44 -0.55
N LYS A 48 -11.18 -5.56 -1.35
CA LYS A 48 -12.55 -5.65 -0.82
C LYS A 48 -12.89 -7.03 -0.26
N LYS A 49 -12.39 -8.10 -0.88
CA LYS A 49 -12.66 -9.49 -0.50
C LYS A 49 -11.45 -10.36 -0.80
N PHE A 50 -11.29 -11.47 -0.07
CA PHE A 50 -10.16 -12.40 -0.28
C PHE A 50 -10.03 -12.92 -1.71
N ALA A 51 -11.15 -13.10 -2.41
CA ALA A 51 -11.13 -13.51 -3.82
C ALA A 51 -10.45 -12.49 -4.75
N ASP A 52 -10.31 -11.23 -4.33
CA ASP A 52 -9.58 -10.22 -5.11
C ASP A 52 -8.07 -10.52 -5.13
N ILE A 53 -7.54 -11.32 -4.19
CA ILE A 53 -6.14 -11.80 -4.24
C ILE A 53 -5.91 -12.65 -5.50
N ASP A 54 -6.86 -13.52 -5.83
CA ASP A 54 -6.76 -14.33 -7.04
C ASP A 54 -6.94 -13.47 -8.30
N THR A 55 -7.80 -12.44 -8.23
CA THR A 55 -7.90 -11.43 -9.30
C THR A 55 -6.56 -10.72 -9.53
N ALA A 56 -5.87 -10.29 -8.47
CA ALA A 56 -4.58 -9.62 -8.60
C ALA A 56 -3.49 -10.53 -9.18
N ARG A 57 -3.51 -11.82 -8.85
CA ARG A 57 -2.55 -12.80 -9.40
C ARG A 57 -2.74 -13.07 -10.89
N ALA A 58 -3.98 -12.98 -11.38
CA ALA A 58 -4.33 -13.20 -12.77
C ALA A 58 -4.40 -11.89 -13.58
N PHE A 59 -4.15 -10.75 -12.95
CA PHE A 59 -4.27 -9.45 -13.58
C PHE A 59 -3.00 -9.14 -14.38
N GLU A 60 -3.18 -8.94 -15.68
CA GLU A 60 -2.10 -8.55 -16.59
C GLU A 60 -2.24 -7.07 -16.94
N ASP A 61 -1.24 -6.27 -16.59
CA ASP A 61 -1.16 -4.87 -16.97
C ASP A 61 0.31 -4.49 -17.16
N SER A 62 0.64 -4.02 -18.36
CA SER A 62 2.04 -3.76 -18.74
C SER A 62 2.72 -2.65 -17.94
N GLU A 63 1.95 -1.67 -17.44
CA GLU A 63 2.50 -0.62 -16.58
C GLU A 63 2.73 -1.15 -15.16
N TRP A 64 1.82 -1.97 -14.66
CA TRP A 64 2.01 -2.67 -13.39
C TRP A 64 3.25 -3.57 -13.43
N ASP A 65 3.38 -4.40 -14.47
CA ASP A 65 4.51 -5.31 -14.64
C ASP A 65 5.85 -4.57 -14.70
N ARG A 66 5.90 -3.46 -15.47
CA ARG A 66 7.10 -2.60 -15.55
C ARG A 66 7.47 -2.06 -14.16
N ILE A 67 6.51 -1.53 -13.42
CA ILE A 67 6.74 -0.94 -12.10
C ILE A 67 7.20 -2.01 -11.12
N SER A 68 6.55 -3.17 -11.08
CA SER A 68 6.96 -4.27 -10.19
C SER A 68 8.38 -4.75 -10.49
N VAL A 69 8.80 -4.77 -11.76
CA VAL A 69 10.19 -5.10 -12.12
C VAL A 69 11.17 -4.01 -11.67
N GLU A 70 10.85 -2.73 -11.87
CA GLU A 70 11.70 -1.62 -11.39
C GLU A 70 11.80 -1.59 -9.86
N GLU A 71 10.73 -1.97 -9.16
CA GLU A 71 10.68 -2.00 -7.70
C GLU A 71 11.65 -3.04 -7.11
N LEU A 72 11.86 -4.16 -7.81
CA LEU A 72 12.79 -5.22 -7.37
C LEU A 72 14.23 -4.71 -7.21
N ASP A 73 14.63 -3.65 -7.93
CA ASP A 73 15.95 -3.04 -7.78
C ASP A 73 16.16 -2.41 -6.39
N PHE A 74 15.07 -2.10 -5.67
CA PHE A 74 15.10 -1.54 -4.32
C PHE A 74 14.88 -2.59 -3.23
N MET A 75 14.40 -3.79 -3.57
CA MET A 75 14.07 -4.83 -2.60
C MET A 75 15.21 -5.86 -2.48
N ALA A 76 15.90 -5.87 -1.34
CA ALA A 76 16.94 -6.87 -1.05
C ALA A 76 16.37 -8.29 -0.83
N SER A 77 15.09 -8.38 -0.44
CA SER A 77 14.32 -9.62 -0.26
C SER A 77 12.85 -9.26 -0.06
N TRP A 78 11.92 -10.10 -0.51
CA TRP A 78 10.50 -9.95 -0.17
C TRP A 78 10.32 -10.00 1.36
N GLY A 79 9.81 -8.92 1.95
CA GLY A 79 9.48 -8.86 3.36
C GLY A 79 8.18 -9.60 3.69
N PRO A 80 7.87 -9.85 4.97
CA PRO A 80 6.60 -10.42 5.36
C PRO A 80 5.46 -9.47 4.99
N SER A 81 4.38 -10.02 4.44
CA SER A 81 3.13 -9.29 4.20
C SER A 81 2.11 -9.63 5.28
N TRP A 82 1.36 -8.62 5.74
CA TRP A 82 0.32 -8.79 6.74
C TRP A 82 -1.03 -8.42 6.15
N VAL A 83 -2.05 -9.25 6.42
CA VAL A 83 -3.44 -8.93 6.08
C VAL A 83 -4.14 -8.46 7.36
N LEU A 84 -4.46 -7.17 7.40
CA LEU A 84 -5.25 -6.57 8.46
C LEU A 84 -6.73 -6.67 8.08
N ARG A 85 -7.55 -7.29 8.95
CA ARG A 85 -9.00 -7.35 8.79
C ARG A 85 -9.65 -6.46 9.84
N GLU A 86 -10.81 -5.88 9.49
CA GLU A 86 -11.61 -5.08 10.41
C GLU A 86 -10.81 -3.92 11.04
N ALA A 87 -9.85 -3.37 10.30
CA ALA A 87 -9.15 -2.16 10.68
C ALA A 87 -10.14 -0.99 10.66
N GLN A 88 -10.88 -0.83 11.75
CA GLN A 88 -11.67 0.36 11.99
C GLN A 88 -10.70 1.48 12.37
N GLU A 89 -10.89 2.66 11.79
CA GLU A 89 -10.31 3.88 12.37
C GLU A 89 -10.90 4.04 13.77
N TRP A 90 -10.20 3.55 14.80
CA TRP A 90 -10.41 3.97 16.18
C TRP A 90 -9.79 5.37 16.33
N MET A 91 -10.44 6.34 15.68
CA MET A 91 -10.23 7.76 15.96
C MET A 91 -10.81 8.02 17.35
N VAL A 92 -9.99 7.87 18.40
CA VAL A 92 -10.33 8.33 19.76
C VAL A 92 -10.25 9.86 19.76
N LEU A 93 -11.15 10.50 19.01
CA LEU A 93 -11.36 11.93 19.07
C LEU A 93 -12.44 12.19 20.11
N GLU A 94 -12.14 13.03 21.09
CA GLU A 94 -13.14 13.50 22.05
C GLU A 94 -14.33 14.09 21.30
N THR A 95 -15.52 13.55 21.57
CA THR A 95 -16.77 14.10 21.03
C THR A 95 -16.92 15.52 21.57
N LYS A 96 -16.72 16.54 20.72
CA LYS A 96 -16.99 17.93 21.12
C LYS A 96 -18.43 18.01 21.64
N LYS A 97 -18.58 18.28 22.95
CA LYS A 97 -19.89 18.48 23.58
C LYS A 97 -20.68 19.51 22.77
N ARG A 98 -21.83 19.09 22.24
CA ARG A 98 -22.78 19.97 21.55
C ARG A 98 -23.16 21.10 22.53
N LYS A 99 -22.88 22.36 22.18
CA LYS A 99 -23.41 23.50 22.93
C LYS A 99 -24.94 23.43 22.85
N LYS A 100 -25.60 23.32 23.99
CA LYS A 100 -27.07 23.43 24.07
C LYS A 100 -27.46 24.84 23.61
N LYS A 101 -28.40 24.91 22.68
CA LYS A 101 -29.10 26.15 22.30
C LYS A 101 -29.96 26.62 23.46
#